data_AF-A0A960EDE9-F1
#
_entry.id   AF-A0A960EDE9-F1
#
_cell.length_a   1.000
_cell.length_b   1.000
_cell.length_c   1.000
_cell.angle_alpha   90.00
_cell.angle_beta   90.00
_cell.angle_gamma   90.00
#
_symmetry.space_group_name_H-M   'P 1'
#
loop_
_entity.id
_entity.type
_entity.pdbx_description
1 polymer ?
#
loop_
_entity_poly.entity_id
_entity_poly.type
_entity_poly.pdbx_seq_one_letter_code
_entity_poly.pdbx_strand_id
1 'polypeptide(L)' 'MSRPRKPYGPNPPGRLLATMIKVLAAEMSDQNRLARGRRYYNEDAVIDIVIGHGSVTAEVRGSRYDPYVVTIE' A
#
# COMPACT_ATOMS: atom_id res chain seq x y z
N MET A 1 -9.95 8.40 -13.65
CA MET A 1 -9.27 7.09 -13.57
C MET A 1 -10.24 6.08 -12.96
N SER A 2 -10.45 4.94 -13.62
CA SER A 2 -11.37 3.90 -13.17
C SER A 2 -10.75 3.17 -11.98
N ARG A 3 -11.45 3.07 -10.84
CA ARG A 3 -10.98 2.30 -9.67
C ARG A 3 -10.60 0.88 -10.14
N PRO A 4 -9.45 0.32 -9.71
CA PRO A 4 -9.09 -1.03 -10.08
C PRO A 4 -10.22 -1.97 -9.67
N ARG A 5 -10.74 -2.73 -10.65
CA ARG A 5 -11.83 -3.69 -10.45
C ARG A 5 -11.34 -4.69 -9.41
N LYS A 6 -12.09 -4.89 -8.31
CA LYS A 6 -11.86 -6.02 -7.41
C LYS A 6 -12.30 -7.28 -8.18
N PRO A 7 -11.36 -8.16 -8.59
CA PRO A 7 -11.69 -9.31 -9.43
C PRO A 7 -12.49 -10.39 -8.67
N TYR A 8 -12.63 -10.25 -7.36
CA TYR A 8 -13.29 -11.21 -6.50
C TYR A 8 -14.41 -10.55 -5.69
N GLY A 9 -15.49 -11.30 -5.47
CA GLY A 9 -16.64 -10.91 -4.64
C GLY A 9 -16.27 -10.73 -3.15
N PRO A 10 -17.25 -10.53 -2.26
CA PRO A 10 -17.01 -10.19 -0.86
C PRO A 10 -16.23 -11.25 -0.07
N ASN A 11 -16.13 -12.49 -0.57
CA ASN A 11 -15.39 -13.57 0.07
C ASN A 11 -14.43 -14.25 -0.92
N PRO A 12 -13.25 -13.66 -1.20
CA PRO A 12 -12.26 -14.27 -2.08
C PRO A 12 -11.69 -15.56 -1.46
N PRO A 13 -11.35 -16.58 -2.27
CA PRO A 13 -10.57 -17.71 -1.80
C PRO A 13 -9.26 -17.22 -1.17
N GLY A 14 -8.82 -17.84 -0.07
CA GLY A 14 -7.63 -17.43 0.67
C GLY A 14 -7.78 -16.20 1.56
N ARG A 15 -9.01 -15.67 1.76
CA ARG A 15 -9.26 -14.51 2.63
C ARG A 15 -8.67 -14.66 4.04
N LEU A 16 -8.79 -15.85 4.64
CA LEU A 16 -8.24 -16.11 5.98
C LEU A 16 -6.72 -15.94 5.97
N LEU A 17 -6.02 -16.63 5.07
CA LEU A 17 -4.56 -16.53 4.93
C LEU A 17 -4.12 -15.09 4.66
N ALA A 18 -4.79 -14.37 3.75
CA ALA A 18 -4.50 -12.97 3.48
C ALA A 18 -4.73 -12.07 4.70
N THR A 19 -5.73 -12.38 5.52
CA THR A 19 -5.99 -11.66 6.78
C THR A 19 -4.88 -11.95 7.79
N MET A 20 -4.48 -13.21 7.95
CA MET A 20 -3.40 -13.62 8.85
C MET A 20 -2.08 -12.96 8.48
N ILE A 21 -1.72 -12.93 7.20
CA ILE A 21 -0.51 -12.24 6.71
C ILE A 21 -0.57 -10.75 7.02
N LYS A 22 -1.72 -10.09 6.84
CA LYS A 22 -1.88 -8.67 7.18
C LYS A 22 -1.75 -8.40 8.67
N VAL A 23 -2.28 -9.28 9.52
CA VAL A 23 -2.18 -9.16 10.98
C VAL A 23 -0.72 -9.32 11.40
N LEU A 24 -0.03 -10.36 10.92
CA LEU A 24 1.39 -10.57 11.18
C LEU A 24 2.24 -9.36 10.75
N ALA A 25 2.04 -8.87 9.52
CA ALA A 25 2.76 -7.71 9.02
C ALA A 25 2.50 -6.45 9.87
N ALA A 26 1.26 -6.28 10.34
CA ALA A 26 0.89 -5.17 11.22
C ALA A 26 1.58 -5.27 12.59
N GLU A 27 1.68 -6.47 13.15
CA GLU A 27 2.36 -6.74 14.42
C GLU A 27 3.87 -6.46 14.33
N MET A 28 4.51 -6.88 13.23
CA MET A 28 5.96 -6.68 13.02
C MET A 28 6.33 -5.24 12.66
N SER A 29 5.35 -4.41 12.29
CA SER A 29 5.60 -3.02 11.87
C SER A 29 5.63 -2.06 13.05
N ASP A 30 6.41 -0.99 12.91
CA ASP A 30 6.25 0.18 13.77
C ASP A 30 4.83 0.76 13.62
N GLN A 31 4.09 0.83 14.73
CA GLN A 31 2.67 1.18 14.72
C GLN A 31 2.41 2.60 14.19
N ASN A 32 3.31 3.55 14.51
CA ASN A 32 3.18 4.94 14.08
C ASN A 32 3.43 5.09 12.57
N ARG A 33 4.39 4.35 12.01
CA ARG A 33 4.65 4.30 10.56
C ARG A 33 3.52 3.59 9.84
N LEU A 34 3.00 2.48 10.37
CA LEU A 34 1.89 1.74 9.78
C LEU A 34 0.62 2.59 9.68
N ALA A 35 0.26 3.29 10.75
CA ALA A 35 -0.91 4.17 10.77
C ALA A 35 -0.80 5.29 9.73
N ARG A 36 0.37 5.93 9.61
CA ARG A 36 0.63 6.94 8.58
C ARG A 36 0.55 6.37 7.16
N GLY A 37 1.17 5.21 6.92
CA GLY A 37 1.12 4.55 5.63
C GLY A 37 -0.32 4.22 5.18
N ARG A 38 -1.16 3.72 6.10
CA ARG A 38 -2.59 3.50 5.82
C ARG A 38 -3.33 4.78 5.48
N ARG A 39 -3.03 5.88 6.18
CA ARG A 39 -3.61 7.19 5.88
C ARG A 39 -3.24 7.65 4.46
N TYR A 40 -1.97 7.55 4.08
CA TYR A 40 -1.52 7.91 2.72
C TYR A 40 -2.19 7.07 1.64
N TYR A 41 -2.35 5.77 1.88
CA TYR A 41 -3.09 4.90 0.96
C TYR A 41 -4.57 5.30 0.82
N ASN A 42 -5.25 5.59 1.94
CA ASN A 42 -6.66 5.98 1.94
C ASN A 42 -6.90 7.36 1.31
N GLU A 43 -5.90 8.24 1.34
CA GLU A 43 -5.94 9.58 0.72
C GLU A 43 -5.50 9.56 -0.76
N ASP A 44 -5.30 8.38 -1.35
CA ASP A 44 -4.75 8.19 -2.71
C ASP A 44 -3.44 8.97 -2.92
N ALA A 45 -2.62 9.10 -1.86
CA ALA A 45 -1.36 9.83 -1.88
C ALA A 45 -0.21 9.03 -2.50
N VAL A 46 -0.36 7.69 -2.55
CA VAL A 46 0.54 6.77 -3.25
C VAL A 46 -0.21 6.21 -4.46
N ILE A 47 0.33 6.47 -5.65
CA ILE A 47 -0.31 6.16 -6.93
C ILE A 47 0.10 4.76 -7.39
N ASP A 48 1.40 4.46 -7.34
CA ASP A 48 1.94 3.17 -7.71
C ASP A 48 3.18 2.80 -6.87
N ILE A 49 3.44 1.50 -6.72
CA ILE A 49 4.58 0.97 -5.97
C ILE A 49 5.16 -0.24 -6.72
N VAL A 50 6.47 -0.17 -6.99
CA VAL A 50 7.27 -1.28 -7.49
C VAL A 50 8.26 -1.70 -6.40
N ILE A 51 8.15 -2.95 -5.96
CA ILE A 51 9.03 -3.54 -4.96
C ILE A 51 10.12 -4.34 -5.68
N GLY A 52 11.37 -3.88 -5.57
CA GLY A 52 12.55 -4.55 -6.07
C GLY A 52 13.32 -5.30 -4.98
N HIS A 53 14.47 -5.86 -5.36
CA HIS A 53 15.38 -6.49 -4.41
C HIS A 53 16.14 -5.41 -3.63
N GLY A 54 15.80 -5.24 -2.35
CA GLY A 54 16.46 -4.26 -1.49
C GLY A 54 16.17 -2.80 -1.87
N SER A 55 15.13 -2.57 -2.68
CA SER A 55 14.68 -1.22 -3.00
C SER A 55 13.19 -1.19 -3.25
N VAL A 56 12.57 -0.06 -2.95
CA VAL A 56 11.16 0.22 -3.26
C VAL A 56 11.10 1.54 -3.98
N THR A 57 10.53 1.53 -5.18
CA THR A 57 10.25 2.74 -5.97
C THR A 57 8.75 2.97 -5.97
N ALA A 58 8.32 4.19 -5.69
CA ALA A 58 6.90 4.55 -5.65
C ALA A 58 6.66 5.88 -6.37
N GLU A 59 5.54 5.95 -7.09
CA GLU A 59 4.97 7.20 -7.56
C GLU A 59 4.03 7.73 -6.48
N VAL A 60 4.29 8.94 -5.99
CA VAL A 60 3.56 9.57 -4.90
C VAL A 60 3.13 10.97 -5.29
N ARG A 61 1.93 11.37 -4.90
CA ARG A 61 1.49 12.77 -4.98
C ARG A 61 1.71 13.48 -3.65
N GLY A 62 1.42 12.80 -2.54
CA GLY A 62 1.38 13.43 -1.22
C GLY A 62 0.46 14.66 -1.23
N SER A 63 0.95 15.77 -0.70
CA SER A 63 0.30 17.09 -0.71
C SER A 63 0.70 17.97 -1.90
N ARG A 64 1.51 17.48 -2.84
CA ARG A 64 1.98 18.26 -3.99
C ARG A 64 0.93 18.29 -5.09
N TYR A 65 1.04 19.29 -5.96
CA TYR A 65 0.20 19.41 -7.16
C TYR A 65 0.55 18.31 -8.16
N ASP A 66 1.84 18.17 -8.48
CA ASP A 66 2.34 17.15 -9.42
C ASP A 66 2.88 15.91 -8.69
N PRO A 67 2.54 14.70 -9.18
CA PRO A 67 3.17 13.45 -8.74
C PRO A 67 4.69 13.44 -8.92
N TYR A 68 5.39 12.72 -8.04
CA TYR A 68 6.84 12.54 -8.09
C TYR A 68 7.23 11.12 -7.69
N VAL A 69 8.41 10.69 -8.15
CA VAL A 69 8.94 9.35 -7.88
C VAL A 69 9.91 9.39 -6.70
N VAL A 70 9.76 8.45 -5.78
CA VAL A 70 10.68 8.25 -4.64
C VAL A 70 11.21 6.83 -4.69
N THR A 71 12.51 6.67 -4.44
CA THR A 71 13.15 5.38 -4.22
C THR A 71 13.72 5.34 -2.81
N ILE A 72 13.48 4.23 -2.11
CA ILE A 72 14.13 3.91 -0.84
C ILE A 72 14.91 2.60 -0.99
N GLU A 73 16.03 2.51 -0.28
CA GLU A 73 16.92 1.35 -0.17
C GLU A 73 16.87 0.76 1.24
#